data_AF-A0A7X8QQ08-F1
#
_entry.id   AF-A0A7X8QQ08-F1
#
_cell.length_a   1.000
_cell.length_b   1.000
_cell.length_c   1.000
_cell.angle_alpha   90.00
_cell.angle_beta   90.00
_cell.angle_gamma   90.00
#
_symmetry.space_group_name_H-M   'P 1'
#
loop_
_entity.id
_entity.type
_entity.pdbx_description
1 polymer ?
#
loop_
_entity_poly.entity_id
_entity_poly.type
_entity_poly.pdbx_seq_one_letter_code
_entity_poly.pdbx_strand_id
1 'polypeptide(L)' 'MATLLKVTDVNIISIDKEEDIWLIEGEAVLEDQITIGFEASFDPTYNDLEIQRMDEDLENLDENTLKEMIIEATASF' A
#
# COMPACT_ATOMS: atom_id res chain seq x y z
N MET A 1 -6.91 -14.61 -20.18
CA MET A 1 -7.33 -13.90 -18.96
C MET A 1 -6.06 -13.66 -18.19
N ALA A 2 -5.66 -12.40 -18.02
CA ALA A 2 -4.59 -12.09 -17.07
C ALA A 2 -5.17 -12.34 -15.67
N THR A 3 -4.42 -13.03 -14.82
CA THR A 3 -4.81 -13.27 -13.44
C THR A 3 -4.42 -12.04 -12.65
N LEU A 4 -5.38 -11.39 -11.98
CA LEU A 4 -5.08 -10.30 -11.04
C LEU A 4 -4.31 -10.88 -9.85
N LEU A 5 -3.12 -10.34 -9.58
CA LEU A 5 -2.33 -10.66 -8.41
C LEU A 5 -3.05 -10.14 -7.18
N LYS A 6 -3.33 -11.04 -6.24
CA LYS A 6 -4.04 -10.68 -5.01
C LYS A 6 -3.08 -10.33 -3.89
N VAL A 7 -3.28 -9.15 -3.32
CA VAL A 7 -2.71 -8.81 -2.01
C VAL A 7 -3.43 -9.60 -0.94
N THR A 8 -2.66 -10.23 -0.07
CA THR A 8 -3.13 -11.06 1.04
C THR A 8 -2.85 -10.42 2.39
N ASP A 9 -1.81 -9.60 2.49
CA ASP A 9 -1.42 -8.92 3.73
C ASP A 9 -0.67 -7.62 3.42
N VAL A 10 -0.69 -6.65 4.34
CA VAL A 10 0.06 -5.39 4.26
C VAL A 10 0.70 -5.13 5.61
N ASN A 11 2.01 -4.91 5.59
CA ASN A 11 2.81 -4.61 6.77
C ASN A 11 3.39 -3.21 6.63
N ILE A 12 2.95 -2.30 7.50
CA ILE A 12 3.50 -0.95 7.55
C ILE A 12 4.82 -0.98 8.32
N ILE A 13 5.88 -0.45 7.70
CA ILE A 13 7.21 -0.36 8.29
C ILE A 13 7.36 0.98 9.01
N SER A 14 6.95 2.07 8.36
CA SER A 14 7.06 3.42 8.89
C SER A 14 5.89 4.30 8.42
N ILE A 15 5.52 5.26 9.27
CA ILE A 15 4.59 6.34 8.89
C ILE A 15 5.18 7.65 9.42
N ASP A 16 5.50 8.56 8.51
CA ASP A 16 5.80 9.94 8.83
C ASP A 16 4.50 10.75 8.89
N LYS A 17 4.18 11.31 10.06
CA LYS A 17 2.98 12.11 10.33
C LYS A 17 3.33 13.58 10.61
N GLU A 18 4.54 14.03 10.28
CA GLU A 18 4.99 15.40 10.57
C GLU A 18 4.34 16.48 9.69
N GLU A 19 3.83 16.10 8.50
CA GLU A 19 3.15 17.01 7.57
C GLU A 19 1.65 16.68 7.41
N ASP A 20 0.93 17.55 6.68
CA ASP A 20 -0.49 17.36 6.34
C ASP A 20 -0.73 16.11 5.49
N ILE A 21 0.31 15.63 4.80
CA ILE A 21 0.34 14.38 4.04
C ILE A 21 1.26 13.41 4.77
N TRP A 22 0.76 12.21 5.04
CA TRP A 22 1.52 11.15 5.69
C TRP A 22 2.32 10.39 4.64
N LEU A 23 3.61 10.18 4.91
CA LEU A 23 4.45 9.31 4.09
C LEU A 23 4.47 7.92 4.72
N ILE A 24 4.09 6.91 3.95
CA ILE A 24 3.94 5.53 4.41
C ILE A 24 4.93 4.68 3.63
N GLU A 25 5.75 3.93 4.35
CA GLU A 25 6.58 2.87 3.79
C GLU A 25 6.11 1.53 4.33
N GLY A 26 6.01 0.53 3.45
CA GLY A 26 5.53 -0.78 3.85
C GLY A 26 5.83 -1.86 2.84
N GLU A 27 5.35 -3.04 3.17
CA GLU A 27 5.47 -4.25 2.37
C GLU A 27 4.07 -4.84 2.14
N ALA A 28 3.76 -5.20 0.89
CA ALA A 28 2.57 -5.96 0.54
C ALA A 28 2.94 -7.42 0.26
N VAL A 29 2.15 -8.35 0.80
CA VAL A 29 2.33 -9.79 0.62
C VAL A 29 1.28 -10.32 -0.36
N LEU A 30 1.72 -10.97 -1.42
CA LEU A 30 0.86 -11.53 -2.47
C LEU A 30 0.56 -13.02 -2.25
N GLU A 31 -0.41 -13.55 -3.00
CA GLU A 31 -0.89 -14.94 -2.88
C GLU A 31 0.20 -16.03 -3.00
N ASP A 32 1.29 -15.75 -3.72
CA ASP A 32 2.44 -16.64 -3.87
C ASP A 32 3.54 -16.44 -2.79
N GLN A 33 3.20 -15.79 -1.67
CA GLN A 33 4.15 -15.39 -0.62
C GLN A 33 5.26 -14.45 -1.13
N ILE A 34 4.99 -13.75 -2.23
CA ILE A 34 5.87 -12.71 -2.76
C ILE A 34 5.64 -11.45 -1.94
N THR A 35 6.71 -10.89 -1.39
CA THR A 35 6.67 -9.61 -0.68
C THR A 35 7.26 -8.53 -1.58
N ILE A 36 6.53 -7.43 -1.71
CA ILE A 36 6.94 -6.26 -2.48
C ILE A 36 6.95 -5.03 -1.58
N GLY A 37 8.01 -4.21 -1.65
CA GLY A 37 8.05 -2.92 -1.00
C GLY A 37 7.19 -1.89 -1.73
N PHE A 38 6.57 -0.99 -0.96
CA PHE A 38 5.86 0.16 -1.48
C PHE A 38 6.14 1.43 -0.67
N GLU A 39 6.01 2.56 -1.34
CA GLU A 39 5.99 3.91 -0.76
C GLU A 39 4.68 4.58 -1.18
N ALA A 40 3.96 5.17 -0.23
CA ALA A 40 2.68 5.83 -0.48
C ALA A 40 2.58 7.16 0.27
N SER A 41 1.81 8.09 -0.28
CA SER A 41 1.34 9.29 0.42
C SER A 41 -0.13 9.14 0.75
N PHE A 42 -0.50 9.48 1.97
CA PHE A 42 -1.88 9.51 2.43
C PHE A 42 -2.26 10.90 2.93
N ASP A 43 -3.31 11.48 2.35
CA ASP A 43 -3.93 12.68 2.87
C ASP A 43 -5.12 12.29 3.77
N PRO A 44 -4.98 12.39 5.12
CA PRO A 44 -6.04 12.05 6.05
C PRO A 44 -7.22 13.03 6.01
N THR A 45 -7.05 14.24 5.47
CA THR A 45 -8.11 15.25 5.37
C THR A 45 -9.12 14.87 4.29
N TYR A 46 -8.62 14.41 3.14
CA TYR A 46 -9.46 13.99 2.01
C TYR A 46 -9.65 12.47 1.92
N ASN A 47 -9.00 11.71 2.81
CA ASN A 47 -8.96 10.25 2.79
C ASN A 47 -8.51 9.73 1.41
N ASP A 48 -7.43 10.33 0.90
CA ASP A 48 -6.90 10.05 -0.43
C ASP A 48 -5.52 9.40 -0.30
N LEU A 49 -5.33 8.26 -0.96
CA LEU A 49 -4.07 7.51 -0.92
C LEU A 49 -3.51 7.33 -2.32
N GLU A 50 -2.26 7.73 -2.47
CA GLU A 50 -1.48 7.62 -3.70
C GLU A 50 -0.26 6.74 -3.45
N ILE A 51 -0.12 5.68 -4.26
CA ILE A 51 1.08 4.83 -4.25
C ILE A 51 2.11 5.54 -5.13
N GLN A 52 3.21 5.96 -4.53
CA GLN A 52 4.28 6.69 -5.22
C GLN A 52 5.26 5.74 -5.90
N ARG A 53 5.53 4.61 -5.25
CA ARG A 53 6.50 3.63 -5.73
C ARG A 53 6.12 2.24 -5.26
N MET A 54 6.46 1.26 -6.09
CA MET A 54 6.38 -0.16 -5.78
C MET A 54 7.60 -0.84 -6.40
N ASP A 55 8.15 -1.86 -5.73
CA ASP A 55 9.38 -2.53 -6.19
C ASP A 55 9.20 -3.29 -7.51
N GLU A 56 7.97 -3.71 -7.84
CA GLU A 56 7.63 -4.33 -9.11
C GLU A 56 6.44 -3.61 -9.77
N ASP A 57 6.53 -3.37 -11.08
CA ASP A 57 5.38 -3.01 -11.91
C ASP A 57 4.46 -4.22 -12.04
N LEU A 58 3.65 -4.44 -11.02
CA LEU A 58 2.64 -5.48 -11.03
C LEU A 58 1.46 -4.99 -11.87
N GLU A 59 1.58 -5.08 -13.20
CA GLU A 59 0.56 -4.71 -14.20
C GLU A 59 -0.81 -5.39 -13.96
N ASN A 60 -0.89 -6.35 -13.03
CA ASN A 60 -2.09 -7.09 -12.67
C ASN A 60 -2.43 -6.99 -11.17
N LEU A 61 -1.85 -6.06 -10.41
CA LEU A 61 -2.23 -5.86 -9.01
C LEU A 61 -3.58 -5.15 -8.92
N ASP A 62 -4.44 -5.61 -8.01
CA ASP A 62 -5.61 -4.83 -7.63
C ASP A 62 -5.20 -3.69 -6.68
N GLU A 63 -4.79 -2.56 -7.27
CA GLU A 63 -4.37 -1.37 -6.53
C GLU A 63 -5.43 -0.86 -5.55
N ASN A 64 -6.72 -0.98 -5.87
CA ASN A 64 -7.76 -0.50 -4.96
C ASN A 64 -7.77 -1.30 -3.66
N THR A 65 -7.67 -2.63 -3.77
CA THR A 65 -7.55 -3.52 -2.61
C THR A 65 -6.29 -3.19 -1.82
N LEU A 66 -5.16 -2.96 -2.48
CA LEU A 66 -3.92 -2.56 -1.79
C LEU A 66 -4.11 -1.25 -1.01
N LYS A 67 -4.68 -0.22 -1.64
CA LYS A 67 -4.91 1.09 -1.01
C LYS A 67 -5.82 0.97 0.21
N GLU A 68 -6.92 0.23 0.11
CA GLU A 68 -7.82 -0.02 1.24
C GLU A 68 -7.07 -0.68 2.40
N MET A 69 -6.28 -1.72 2.12
CA MET A 69 -5.49 -2.42 3.13
C MET A 69 -4.42 -1.52 3.78
N ILE A 70 -3.77 -0.64 3.00
CA ILE A 70 -2.80 0.33 3.55
C ILE A 70 -3.50 1.31 4.49
N ILE A 71 -4.67 1.83 4.12
CA ILE A 71 -5.44 2.76 4.97
C ILE A 71 -5.85 2.05 6.28
N GLU A 72 -6.37 0.83 6.20
CA GLU A 72 -6.75 0.04 7.38
C GLU A 72 -5.55 -0.24 8.31
N ALA A 73 -4.40 -0.62 7.73
CA ALA A 73 -3.19 -0.87 8.49
C ALA A 73 -2.64 0.40 9.13
N THR A 74 -2.70 1.53 8.42
CA THR A 74 -2.30 2.86 8.91
C THR A 74 -3.17 3.33 10.08
N ALA A 75 -4.49 3.06 10.04
CA ALA A 75 -5.39 3.38 11.14
C ALA A 75 -5.07 2.59 12.43
N SER A 76 -4.36 1.48 12.31
CA SER A 76 -3.98 0.59 13.42
C SER A 76 -2.52 0.77 13.88
N PHE A 77 -1.76 1.68 13.26
CA PHE A 77 -0.33 1.93 13.47
C PHE A 77 -0.06 3.18 14.33
#